data_AF-A0A1H8GF06-F1
#
_entry.id   AF-A0A1H8GF06-F1
#
_cell.length_a   1.000
_cell.length_b   1.000
_cell.length_c   1.000
_cell.angle_alpha   90.00
_cell.angle_beta   90.00
_cell.angle_gamma   90.00
#
_symmetry.space_group_name_H-M   'P 1'
#
loop_
_entity.id
_entity.type
_entity.pdbx_description
1 polymer ?
#
loop_
_entity_poly.entity_id
_entity_poly.type
_entity_poly.pdbx_seq_one_letter_code
_entity_poly.pdbx_strand_id
1 'polypeptide(L)'
;MTRPLMILTLSLGTIALAIGAARAQAGQNCAPRPIVLQKLNDVYDETRRSIGLSGSGQVVEVFAADSGSWTIIVTSPNGLTCVAAAGQSFETTTESRAPAGDPA
;
A
#
# COMPACT_ATOMS: atom_id res chain seq x y z
N MET A 1 -37.42 -45.86 21.17
CA MET A 1 -36.01 -45.75 21.61
C MET A 1 -35.17 -45.79 20.35
N THR A 2 -34.83 -44.69 19.68
CA THR A 2 -33.63 -43.86 19.90
C THR A 2 -33.69 -42.60 19.00
N ARG A 3 -34.46 -41.57 19.39
CA ARG A 3 -34.37 -40.19 18.82
C ARG A 3 -34.09 -39.27 20.01
N PRO A 4 -32.83 -38.86 20.25
CA PRO A 4 -32.54 -37.42 20.15
C PRO A 4 -31.06 -37.03 19.98
N LEU A 5 -30.16 -37.87 19.44
CA LEU A 5 -28.71 -37.53 19.44
C LEU A 5 -28.16 -36.97 18.13
N MET A 6 -28.98 -36.81 17.09
CA MET A 6 -28.51 -36.33 15.78
C MET A 6 -28.81 -34.85 15.49
N ILE A 7 -29.38 -34.11 16.45
CA ILE A 7 -29.77 -32.70 16.27
C ILE A 7 -28.84 -31.74 17.04
N LEU A 8 -28.06 -32.23 18.00
CA LEU A 8 -27.26 -31.40 18.92
C LEU A 8 -25.79 -31.20 18.51
N THR A 9 -25.40 -31.47 17.27
CA THR A 9 -24.06 -31.13 16.76
C THR A 9 -24.11 -30.03 15.70
N LEU A 10 -25.30 -29.67 15.21
CA LEU A 10 -25.48 -28.73 14.10
C LEU A 10 -25.73 -27.27 14.53
N SER A 11 -25.57 -26.94 15.82
CA SER A 11 -25.85 -25.60 16.34
C SER A 11 -24.62 -24.83 16.86
N LEU A 12 -23.45 -25.46 16.97
CA LEU A 12 -22.22 -24.76 17.41
C LEU A 12 -21.28 -24.34 16.27
N GLY A 13 -21.59 -24.69 15.01
CA GLY A 13 -20.71 -24.41 13.87
C GLY A 13 -20.89 -23.03 13.23
N THR A 14 -22.00 -22.33 13.49
CA THR A 14 -22.42 -21.15 12.68
C THR A 14 -22.00 -19.80 13.24
N ILE A 15 -21.53 -19.69 14.50
CA ILE A 15 -21.15 -18.38 15.08
C ILE A 15 -19.68 -17.99 14.74
N ALA A 16 -18.86 -18.91 14.24
CA ALA A 16 -17.44 -18.64 14.01
C ALA A 16 -17.12 -17.85 12.72
N LEU A 17 -18.06 -17.67 11.79
CA LEU A 17 -17.76 -17.06 10.48
C LEU A 17 -17.83 -15.52 10.43
N ALA A 18 -18.31 -14.84 11.47
CA ALA A 18 -18.52 -13.38 11.42
C ALA A 18 -17.29 -12.52 11.78
N ILE A 19 -16.18 -13.11 12.25
CA ILE A 19 -15.01 -12.36 12.77
C ILE A 19 -13.92 -12.18 11.68
N GLY A 20 -14.09 -12.78 10.49
CA GLY A 20 -13.05 -12.84 9.45
C GLY A 20 -12.85 -11.58 8.61
N ALA A 21 -13.83 -10.68 8.51
CA ALA A 21 -13.79 -9.58 7.54
C ALA A 21 -12.99 -8.33 8.00
N ALA A 22 -12.56 -8.27 9.26
CA ALA A 22 -11.87 -7.10 9.81
C ALA A 22 -10.33 -7.17 9.75
N ARG A 23 -9.74 -8.27 9.23
CA ARG A 23 -8.29 -8.52 9.27
C ARG A 23 -7.53 -8.24 7.97
N ALA A 24 -8.16 -7.58 7.00
CA ALA A 24 -7.48 -7.13 5.78
C ALA A 24 -6.76 -5.77 5.91
N GLN A 25 -6.83 -5.12 7.07
CA GLN A 25 -6.12 -3.86 7.35
C GLN A 25 -4.83 -4.09 8.16
N ALA A 26 -4.11 -5.18 7.90
CA ALA A 26 -2.82 -5.47 8.54
C ALA A 26 -1.63 -4.76 7.85
N GLY A 27 -1.85 -3.64 7.15
CA GLY A 27 -0.80 -3.03 6.32
C GLY A 27 -1.04 -1.59 5.87
N GLN A 28 -1.85 -0.81 6.58
CA GLN A 28 -2.02 0.61 6.26
C GLN A 28 -1.04 1.44 7.10
N ASN A 29 0.23 1.50 6.68
CA ASN A 29 1.22 2.45 7.20
C ASN A 29 0.84 3.87 6.75
N CYS A 30 -0.26 4.38 7.32
CA CYS A 30 -0.89 5.63 6.91
C CYS A 30 -0.89 6.65 8.05
N ALA A 31 -0.72 7.92 7.68
CA ALA A 31 -0.80 9.06 8.59
C ALA A 31 -1.18 10.32 7.80
N PRO A 32 -1.52 11.44 8.47
CA PRO A 32 -1.63 12.73 7.78
C PRO A 32 -0.35 13.04 7.02
N ARG A 33 -0.48 13.55 5.78
CA ARG A 33 0.66 13.81 4.90
C ARG A 33 1.85 14.51 5.55
N PRO A 34 1.70 15.57 6.37
CA PRO A 34 2.84 16.24 6.98
C PRO A 34 3.69 15.32 7.86
N ILE A 35 3.07 14.37 8.57
CA ILE A 35 3.76 13.42 9.44
C ILE A 35 4.60 12.44 8.62
N VAL A 36 4.05 11.95 7.50
CA VAL A 36 4.78 11.05 6.60
C VAL A 36 5.97 11.78 5.99
N LEU A 37 5.76 12.98 5.45
CA LEU A 37 6.84 13.76 4.84
C LEU A 37 7.94 14.13 5.84
N GLN A 38 7.56 14.51 7.06
CA GLN A 38 8.53 14.80 8.10
C GLN A 38 9.39 13.56 8.39
N LYS A 39 8.77 12.39 8.50
CA LYS A 39 9.51 11.14 8.74
C LYS A 39 10.47 10.83 7.59
N LEU A 40 10.02 10.93 6.34
CA LEU A 40 10.84 10.67 5.16
C LEU A 40 12.05 11.61 5.09
N ASN A 41 11.83 12.90 5.34
CA ASN A 41 12.90 13.90 5.34
C ASN A 41 13.84 13.74 6.54
N ASP A 42 13.31 13.81 7.76
CA ASP A 42 14.13 13.97 8.97
C ASP A 42 14.85 12.67 9.38
N VAL A 43 14.29 11.50 9.04
CA VAL A 43 14.81 10.20 9.48
C VAL A 43 15.50 9.41 8.38
N TYR A 44 14.97 9.49 7.16
CA TYR A 44 15.51 8.73 6.03
C TYR A 44 16.32 9.58 5.06
N ASP A 45 16.34 10.91 5.24
CA ASP A 45 16.96 11.88 4.32
C ASP A 45 16.43 11.72 2.88
N GLU A 46 15.18 11.26 2.77
CA GLU A 46 14.54 11.00 1.49
C GLU A 46 13.82 12.24 0.99
N THR A 47 14.16 12.65 -0.23
CA THR A 47 13.50 13.75 -0.93
C THR A 47 12.74 13.22 -2.15
N ARG A 48 11.73 13.98 -2.59
CA ARG A 48 10.85 13.56 -3.68
C ARG A 48 11.63 13.46 -5.00
N ARG A 49 11.51 12.32 -5.67
CA ARG A 49 12.13 12.03 -6.98
C ARG A 49 11.11 12.06 -8.12
N SER A 50 9.85 11.72 -7.85
CA SER A 50 8.76 11.83 -8.84
C SER A 50 7.40 12.03 -8.17
N ILE A 51 6.43 12.51 -8.96
CA ILE A 51 5.04 12.71 -8.56
C ILE A 51 4.10 12.50 -9.74
N GLY A 52 2.95 11.88 -9.50
CA GLY A 52 1.89 11.70 -10.47
C GLY A 52 0.51 11.69 -9.83
N LEU A 53 -0.53 11.95 -10.62
CA LEU A 53 -1.92 11.86 -10.21
C LEU A 53 -2.53 10.59 -10.83
N SER A 54 -3.12 9.72 -10.01
CA SER A 54 -3.86 8.56 -10.50
C SER A 54 -5.18 8.98 -11.14
N GLY A 55 -5.77 8.10 -11.96
CA GLY A 55 -7.13 8.31 -12.49
C GLY A 55 -8.22 8.41 -11.43
N SER A 56 -7.94 7.98 -10.19
CA SER A 56 -8.83 8.13 -9.03
C SER A 56 -8.57 9.41 -8.23
N GLY A 57 -7.70 10.31 -8.70
CA GLY A 57 -7.38 11.57 -8.04
C GLY A 57 -6.45 11.44 -6.83
N GLN A 58 -5.79 10.29 -6.65
CA GLN A 58 -4.78 10.11 -5.61
C GLN A 58 -3.41 10.58 -6.11
N VAL A 59 -2.62 11.19 -5.24
CA VAL A 59 -1.25 11.60 -5.56
C VAL A 59 -0.30 10.46 -5.22
N VAL A 60 0.47 9.98 -6.19
CA VAL A 60 1.51 8.98 -6.01
C VAL A 60 2.87 9.67 -6.10
N GLU A 61 3.72 9.44 -5.13
CA GLU A 61 5.04 10.08 -5.05
C GLU A 61 6.10 9.03 -4.74
N VAL A 62 7.29 9.19 -5.32
CA VAL A 62 8.47 8.39 -4.99
C VAL A 62 9.48 9.30 -4.30
N PHE A 63 10.02 8.86 -3.18
CA PHE A 63 11.04 9.53 -2.38
C PHE A 63 12.28 8.64 -2.32
N ALA A 64 13.46 9.25 -2.30
CA ALA A 64 14.72 8.52 -2.14
C ALA A 64 15.82 9.40 -1.55
N ALA A 65 16.82 8.77 -0.94
CA ALA A 65 18.02 9.39 -0.37
C ALA A 65 19.26 8.95 -1.14
N ASP A 66 20.36 9.71 -1.02
CA ASP A 66 21.64 9.36 -1.64
C ASP A 66 22.26 8.09 -1.04
N SER A 67 21.80 7.68 0.15
CA SER A 67 22.13 6.38 0.77
C SER A 67 21.54 5.17 0.03
N GLY A 68 20.61 5.39 -0.91
CA GLY A 68 19.87 4.35 -1.61
C GLY A 68 18.53 3.98 -0.96
N SER A 69 18.18 4.55 0.20
CA SER A 69 16.85 4.40 0.78
C SER A 69 15.78 4.97 -0.14
N TRP A 70 14.62 4.31 -0.21
CA TRP A 70 13.46 4.83 -0.94
C TRP A 70 12.12 4.44 -0.35
N THR A 71 11.13 5.28 -0.62
CA THR A 71 9.73 5.08 -0.23
C THR A 71 8.78 5.54 -1.34
N ILE A 72 7.74 4.75 -1.60
CA ILE A 72 6.59 5.15 -2.42
C ILE A 72 5.41 5.44 -1.50
N ILE A 73 4.83 6.63 -1.63
CA ILE A 73 3.63 7.02 -0.90
C ILE A 73 2.45 7.27 -1.84
N VAL A 74 1.25 7.03 -1.33
CA VAL A 74 -0.01 7.37 -2.00
C VAL A 74 -0.83 8.26 -1.06
N THR A 75 -1.23 9.43 -1.53
CA THR A 75 -2.05 10.39 -0.79
C THR A 75 -3.44 10.47 -1.42
N SER A 76 -4.47 10.19 -0.62
CA SER A 76 -5.86 10.35 -1.05
C SER A 76 -6.33 11.81 -0.94
N PRO A 77 -7.41 12.20 -1.64
CA PRO A 77 -7.93 13.58 -1.61
C PRO A 77 -8.30 14.12 -0.22
N ASN A 78 -8.59 13.23 0.73
CA ASN A 78 -8.86 13.61 2.13
C ASN A 78 -7.57 13.91 2.95
N GLY A 79 -6.38 13.86 2.34
CA GLY A 79 -5.10 14.17 2.97
C GLY A 79 -4.46 13.04 3.77
N LEU A 80 -5.05 11.84 3.76
CA LEU A 80 -4.42 10.65 4.32
C LEU A 80 -3.34 10.13 3.35
N THR A 81 -2.15 9.86 3.86
CA THR A 81 -1.02 9.36 3.08
C THR A 81 -0.60 8.01 3.61
N CYS A 82 -0.46 7.03 2.72
CA CYS A 82 -0.06 5.67 3.03
C CYS A 82 1.27 5.32 2.35
N VAL A 83 2.15 4.61 3.04
CA VAL A 83 3.33 3.98 2.43
C VAL A 83 2.85 2.77 1.62
N ALA A 84 3.07 2.80 0.31
CA ALA A 84 2.73 1.71 -0.60
C ALA A 84 3.89 0.70 -0.77
N ALA A 85 5.14 1.18 -0.73
CA ALA A 85 6.35 0.36 -0.75
C ALA A 85 7.53 1.15 -0.16
N ALA A 86 8.54 0.45 0.35
CA ALA A 86 9.79 1.06 0.81
C ALA A 86 10.94 0.04 0.69
N GLY A 87 12.17 0.52 0.58
CA GLY A 87 13.33 -0.36 0.40
C GLY A 87 14.67 0.37 0.37
N GLN A 88 15.65 -0.27 -0.26
CA GLN A 88 17.01 0.20 -0.46
C GLN A 88 17.41 0.02 -1.93
N SER A 89 18.63 0.43 -2.28
CA SER A 89 19.20 0.33 -3.63
C SER A 89 18.38 1.08 -4.69
N PHE A 90 17.99 2.31 -4.38
CA PHE A 90 17.32 3.18 -5.35
C PHE A 90 18.25 3.55 -6.51
N GLU A 91 17.75 3.45 -7.74
CA GLU A 91 18.45 3.86 -8.96
C GLU A 91 17.53 4.73 -9.80
N THR A 92 18.10 5.78 -10.41
CA THR A 92 17.40 6.58 -11.42
C THR A 92 17.83 6.11 -12.79
N THR A 93 16.86 5.68 -13.60
CA THR A 93 17.12 5.22 -14.97
C THR A 93 16.56 6.22 -15.96
N THR A 94 17.32 6.50 -17.03
CA THR A 94 16.84 7.25 -18.20
C THR A 94 16.71 6.29 -19.38
N GLU A 95 15.64 5.51 -19.39
CA GLU A 95 15.33 4.65 -20.55
C GLU A 95 14.66 5.49 -21.65
N SER A 96 15.28 5.51 -22.82
CA SER A 96 14.66 6.08 -24.01
C SER A 96 13.64 5.08 -24.56
N ARG A 97 12.44 5.56 -24.90
CA ARG A 97 11.44 4.76 -25.61
C ARG A 97 12.05 4.29 -26.93
N ALA A 98 12.11 2.97 -27.13
CA ALA A 98 12.46 2.42 -28.45
C ALA A 98 11.52 3.02 -29.52
N PRO A 99 12.03 3.38 -30.71
CA PRO A 99 11.17 3.79 -31.81
C PRO A 99 10.09 2.73 -32.00
N ALA A 100 8.84 3.15 -32.21
CA ALA A 100 7.81 2.21 -32.63
C ALA A 100 8.32 1.59 -33.94
N GLY A 101 8.53 0.26 -33.96
CA GLY A 101 8.92 -0.42 -35.18
C GLY A 101 7.89 -0.11 -36.27
N ASP A 102 8.36 0.25 -37.46
CA ASP A 102 7.46 0.41 -38.61
C ASP A 102 6.71 -0.92 -38.80
N PRO A 103 5.36 -0.90 -38.91
CA PRO A 103 4.63 -2.08 -39.31
C PRO A 103 5.09 -2.45 -40.72
N ALA A 104 5.66 -3.66 -40.86
CA ALA A 104 6.00 -4.26 -42.14
C ALA A 104 4.75 -4.55 -42.99
#